data_AF-A0A351QAY2-F1
#
_entry.id   AF-A0A351QAY2-F1
#
_cell.length_a   1.000
_cell.length_b   1.000
_cell.length_c   1.000
_cell.angle_alpha   90.00
_cell.angle_beta   90.00
_cell.angle_gamma   90.00
#
_symmetry.space_group_name_H-M   'P 1'
#
loop_
_entity.id
_entity.type
_entity.pdbx_description
1 polymer ?
#
loop_
_entity_poly.entity_id
_entity_poly.type
_entity_poly.pdbx_seq_one_letter_code
_entity_poly.pdbx_strand_id
1 'polypeptide(L)'
;MQEIFNETLKSVLKEVAVPLQEVDFTRENYNKLFPRNRIQTPIESVKMGENQFEKMDAKERRKLMLAAHVTLTSPDIVVSEMRETVFGDERPAHLYAKSFVIGEKEKAVQSVVVAIDGENVSISSHERDINNIVNKIKEPDQLLYAAAKVRLLVEQHTGEKLPQSVVNHIREVEYVASPNVNISQTPQKSNDNKEKLLSDLETKASLELFSRLAAVLDEGTV
;
A
#
# COMPACT_ATOMS: atom_id res chain seq x y z
N MET A 1 27.83 -5.03 -2.89
CA MET A 1 27.15 -4.72 -1.60
C MET A 1 25.66 -4.50 -1.81
N GLN A 2 25.22 -3.58 -2.68
CA GLN A 2 23.78 -3.35 -2.95
C GLN A 2 23.01 -4.59 -3.45
N GLU A 3 23.60 -5.40 -4.34
CA GLU A 3 22.95 -6.60 -4.85
C GLU A 3 22.70 -7.66 -3.76
N ILE A 4 23.70 -7.90 -2.91
CA ILE A 4 23.58 -8.79 -1.74
C ILE A 4 22.49 -8.27 -0.80
N PHE A 5 22.49 -6.97 -0.51
CA PHE A 5 21.45 -6.34 0.31
C PHE A 5 20.05 -6.56 -0.26
N ASN A 6 19.85 -6.32 -1.57
CA ASN A 6 18.56 -6.50 -2.23
C ASN A 6 18.11 -7.97 -2.20
N GLU A 7 19.01 -8.93 -2.42
CA GLU A 7 18.67 -10.36 -2.32
C GLU A 7 18.30 -10.77 -0.89
N THR A 8 19.05 -10.30 0.11
CA THR A 8 18.71 -10.52 1.51
C THR A 8 17.36 -9.91 1.87
N LEU A 9 17.10 -8.65 1.45
CA LEU A 9 15.83 -7.98 1.73
C LEU A 9 14.66 -8.72 1.07
N LYS A 10 14.79 -9.22 -0.16
CA LYS A 10 13.77 -10.05 -0.81
C LYS A 10 13.48 -11.30 0.01
N SER A 11 14.51 -12.00 0.50
CA SER A 11 14.36 -13.21 1.32
C SER A 11 13.63 -12.89 2.63
N VAL A 12 14.08 -11.85 3.33
CA VAL A 12 13.48 -11.43 4.61
C VAL A 12 12.02 -11.02 4.41
N LEU A 13 11.70 -10.27 3.35
CA LEU A 13 10.32 -9.87 3.07
C LEU A 13 9.40 -11.06 2.79
N LYS A 14 9.91 -12.14 2.19
CA LYS A 14 9.15 -13.39 2.04
C LYS A 14 8.95 -14.08 3.39
N GLU A 15 10.00 -14.13 4.21
CA GLU A 15 9.97 -14.76 5.54
C GLU A 15 8.98 -14.09 6.50
N VAL A 16 8.85 -12.76 6.44
CA VAL A 16 7.93 -12.01 7.31
C VAL A 16 6.50 -11.94 6.78
N ALA A 17 6.21 -12.52 5.61
CA ALA A 17 4.89 -12.48 5.00
C ALA A 17 3.81 -13.05 5.93
N VAL A 18 2.69 -12.34 6.05
CA VAL A 18 1.56 -12.73 6.89
C VAL A 18 0.35 -13.19 6.06
N PRO A 19 -0.55 -14.04 6.56
CA PRO A 19 -1.76 -14.38 5.82
C PRO A 19 -2.58 -13.13 5.44
N LEU A 20 -3.05 -13.07 4.18
CA LEU A 20 -3.97 -12.02 3.76
C LEU A 20 -5.31 -12.20 4.49
N GLN A 21 -5.71 -11.20 5.28
CA GLN A 21 -7.01 -11.15 5.92
C GLN A 21 -7.95 -10.25 5.12
N GLU A 22 -9.20 -10.68 4.99
CA GLU A 22 -10.26 -9.93 4.33
C GLU A 22 -11.32 -9.51 5.34
N VAL A 23 -11.97 -8.38 5.07
CA VAL A 23 -13.15 -7.91 5.78
C VAL A 23 -14.23 -7.60 4.76
N ASP A 24 -15.49 -7.65 5.17
CA ASP A 24 -16.60 -7.34 4.28
C ASP A 24 -16.42 -5.95 3.66
N PHE A 25 -16.46 -5.91 2.33
CA PHE A 25 -16.25 -4.69 1.57
C PHE A 25 -17.49 -3.80 1.63
N THR A 26 -17.57 -2.99 2.69
CA THR A 26 -18.68 -2.08 2.96
C THR A 26 -18.15 -0.68 3.30
N ARG A 27 -18.97 0.34 3.05
CA ARG A 27 -18.66 1.73 3.41
C ARG A 27 -18.44 1.89 4.91
N GLU A 28 -19.19 1.14 5.73
CA GLU A 28 -19.03 1.12 7.19
C GLU A 28 -17.63 0.64 7.60
N ASN A 29 -17.21 -0.53 7.10
CA ASN A 29 -15.89 -1.07 7.40
C ASN A 29 -14.77 -0.18 6.84
N TYR A 30 -14.96 0.39 5.65
CA TYR A 30 -14.04 1.38 5.10
C TYR A 30 -13.87 2.58 6.03
N ASN A 31 -14.97 3.17 6.52
CA ASN A 31 -14.92 4.32 7.40
C ASN A 31 -14.31 4.00 8.77
N LYS A 32 -14.43 2.75 9.25
CA LYS A 32 -13.72 2.27 10.45
C LYS A 32 -12.22 2.16 10.23
N LEU A 33 -11.80 1.65 9.06
CA LEU A 33 -10.38 1.52 8.70
C LEU A 33 -9.73 2.88 8.37
N PHE A 34 -10.48 3.79 7.75
CA PHE A 34 -9.99 5.10 7.30
C PHE A 34 -10.88 6.22 7.86
N PRO A 35 -10.89 6.44 9.18
CA PRO A 35 -11.72 7.46 9.80
C PRO A 35 -11.37 8.83 9.25
N ARG A 36 -12.39 9.58 8.79
CA ARG A 36 -12.23 10.89 8.14
C ARG A 36 -11.31 10.84 6.90
N ASN A 37 -11.24 9.70 6.21
CA ASN A 37 -10.35 9.47 5.07
C ASN A 37 -8.87 9.78 5.38
N ARG A 38 -8.43 9.54 6.61
CA ARG A 38 -7.04 9.75 7.03
C ARG A 38 -6.51 8.54 7.78
N ILE A 39 -5.20 8.39 7.74
CA ILE A 39 -4.47 7.32 8.39
C ILE A 39 -3.10 7.84 8.81
N GLN A 40 -2.64 7.46 10.00
CA GLN A 40 -1.30 7.75 10.45
C GLN A 40 -0.40 6.58 10.05
N THR A 41 0.69 6.88 9.34
CA THR A 41 1.74 5.90 9.02
C THR A 41 2.94 6.12 9.94
N PRO A 42 3.93 5.21 9.95
CA PRO A 42 5.16 5.40 10.72
C PRO A 42 5.93 6.67 10.35
N ILE A 43 5.84 7.13 9.10
CA ILE A 43 6.67 8.25 8.62
C ILE A 43 5.88 9.53 8.36
N GLU A 44 4.56 9.46 8.12
CA GLU A 44 3.76 10.65 7.79
C GLU A 44 2.25 10.46 8.05
N SER A 45 1.49 11.56 8.02
CA SER A 45 0.03 11.52 7.99
C SER A 45 -0.45 11.44 6.55
N VAL A 46 -1.33 10.50 6.23
CA VAL A 46 -1.80 10.23 4.86
C VAL A 46 -3.31 10.42 4.78
N LYS A 47 -3.75 11.12 3.74
CA LYS A 47 -5.15 11.23 3.30
C LYS A 47 -5.43 10.17 2.25
N MET A 48 -6.60 9.55 2.30
CA MET A 48 -7.05 8.65 1.24
C MET A 48 -7.48 9.49 0.03
N GLY A 49 -7.10 9.05 -1.18
CA GLY A 49 -7.52 9.70 -2.41
C GLY A 49 -9.04 9.77 -2.53
N GLU A 50 -9.53 10.72 -3.32
CA GLU A 50 -10.96 10.88 -3.56
C GLU A 50 -11.54 9.62 -4.22
N ASN A 51 -12.73 9.23 -3.77
CA ASN A 51 -13.48 8.06 -4.24
C ASN A 51 -12.66 6.75 -4.18
N GLN A 52 -11.76 6.63 -3.19
CA GLN A 52 -10.85 5.49 -3.11
C GLN A 52 -11.59 4.17 -2.89
N PHE A 53 -12.73 4.17 -2.19
CA PHE A 53 -13.56 2.98 -2.00
C PHE A 53 -14.17 2.52 -3.32
N GLU A 54 -14.80 3.43 -4.05
CA GLU A 54 -15.41 3.18 -5.36
C GLU A 54 -14.35 2.70 -6.37
N LYS A 55 -13.14 3.28 -6.33
CA LYS A 55 -11.99 2.86 -7.15
C LYS A 55 -11.45 1.47 -6.79
N MET A 56 -11.64 1.00 -5.56
CA MET A 56 -11.28 -0.38 -5.19
C MET A 56 -12.32 -1.37 -5.71
N ASP A 57 -13.60 -0.99 -5.65
CA ASP A 57 -14.70 -1.81 -6.17
C ASP A 57 -14.59 -1.99 -7.69
N ALA A 58 -14.49 -0.87 -8.41
CA ALA A 58 -14.47 -0.86 -9.87
C ALA A 58 -13.23 -1.51 -10.50
N LYS A 59 -12.15 -1.68 -9.73
CA LYS A 59 -10.90 -2.33 -10.18
C LYS A 59 -10.73 -3.74 -9.60
N GLU A 60 -11.80 -4.34 -9.06
CA GLU A 60 -11.80 -5.68 -8.48
C GLU A 60 -10.78 -5.88 -7.34
N ARG A 61 -10.49 -4.80 -6.60
CA ARG A 61 -9.53 -4.78 -5.47
C ARG A 61 -10.22 -4.79 -4.11
N ARG A 62 -11.47 -5.25 -4.05
CA ARG A 62 -12.30 -5.28 -2.83
C ARG A 62 -11.60 -6.00 -1.67
N LYS A 63 -11.02 -7.17 -1.96
CA LYS A 63 -10.26 -8.00 -1.01
C LYS A 63 -9.05 -7.28 -0.38
N LEU A 64 -8.54 -6.23 -1.01
CA LEU A 64 -7.35 -5.51 -0.54
C LEU A 64 -7.69 -4.38 0.45
N MET A 65 -8.96 -4.17 0.81
CA MET A 65 -9.35 -3.04 1.68
C MET A 65 -8.64 -3.08 3.04
N LEU A 66 -8.67 -4.23 3.72
CA LEU A 66 -7.92 -4.39 4.98
C LEU A 66 -6.42 -4.34 4.73
N ALA A 67 -5.93 -5.01 3.67
CA ALA A 67 -4.50 -5.04 3.36
C ALA A 67 -3.93 -3.64 3.12
N ALA A 68 -4.63 -2.76 2.40
CA ALA A 68 -4.24 -1.37 2.19
C ALA A 68 -4.12 -0.60 3.51
N HIS A 69 -5.06 -0.82 4.44
CA HIS A 69 -4.98 -0.22 5.78
C HIS A 69 -3.74 -0.70 6.53
N VAL A 70 -3.52 -2.01 6.58
CA VAL A 70 -2.38 -2.61 7.31
C VAL A 70 -1.05 -2.22 6.67
N THR A 71 -0.97 -2.15 5.32
CA THR A 71 0.21 -1.67 4.58
C THR A 71 0.57 -0.24 4.95
N LEU A 72 -0.41 0.64 5.15
CA LEU A 72 -0.15 2.05 5.51
C LEU A 72 0.17 2.21 7.00
N THR A 73 -0.50 1.50 7.91
CA THR A 73 -0.25 1.62 9.36
C THR A 73 0.98 0.86 9.85
N SER A 74 1.27 -0.29 9.23
CA SER A 74 2.32 -1.22 9.65
C SER A 74 3.06 -1.83 8.45
N PRO A 75 3.65 -1.00 7.58
CA PRO A 75 4.46 -1.48 6.46
C PRO A 75 5.64 -2.32 6.95
N ASP A 76 6.11 -3.22 6.10
CA ASP A 76 7.39 -3.89 6.32
C ASP A 76 8.54 -2.99 5.87
N ILE A 77 8.35 -2.26 4.76
CA ILE A 77 9.27 -1.23 4.28
C ILE A 77 8.51 -0.03 3.68
N VAL A 78 9.16 1.12 3.65
CA VAL A 78 8.75 2.28 2.84
C VAL A 78 9.91 2.70 1.95
N VAL A 79 9.64 2.85 0.65
CA VAL A 79 10.64 3.20 -0.38
C VAL A 79 10.29 4.54 -1.02
N SER A 80 11.27 5.43 -1.16
CA SER A 80 11.18 6.65 -1.95
C SER A 80 11.51 6.37 -3.41
N GLU A 81 10.66 6.83 -4.31
CA GLU A 81 10.96 6.85 -5.74
C GLU A 81 10.49 8.14 -6.40
N MET A 82 11.21 8.58 -7.43
CA MET A 82 10.70 9.61 -8.34
C MET A 82 9.74 8.95 -9.32
N ARG A 83 8.56 9.56 -9.52
CA ARG A 83 7.59 9.13 -10.51
C ARG A 83 7.25 10.29 -11.43
N GLU A 84 7.28 10.01 -12.73
CA GLU A 84 6.75 10.92 -13.73
C GLU A 84 5.23 11.10 -13.52
N THR A 85 4.80 12.34 -13.53
CA THR A 85 3.39 12.73 -13.49
C THR A 85 2.82 12.77 -14.90
N VAL A 86 1.50 12.91 -15.01
CA VAL A 86 0.81 13.07 -16.30
C VAL A 86 1.24 14.30 -17.09
N PHE A 87 1.95 15.24 -16.46
CA PHE A 87 2.48 16.44 -17.08
C PHE A 87 3.97 16.31 -17.47
N GLY A 88 4.58 15.15 -17.26
CA GLY A 88 6.00 14.88 -17.53
C GLY A 88 6.95 15.34 -16.42
N ASP A 89 6.45 16.00 -15.37
CA ASP A 89 7.26 16.34 -14.20
C ASP A 89 7.50 15.11 -13.33
N GLU A 90 8.71 14.92 -12.82
CA GLU A 90 8.97 13.91 -11.79
C GLU A 90 8.66 14.46 -10.40
N ARG A 91 7.91 13.69 -9.61
CA ARG A 91 7.61 14.00 -8.20
C ARG A 91 7.95 12.81 -7.31
N PRO A 92 8.41 13.07 -6.07
CA PRO A 92 8.65 12.01 -5.11
C PRO A 92 7.35 11.31 -4.74
N ALA A 93 7.43 9.99 -4.59
CA ALA A 93 6.37 9.13 -4.12
C ALA A 93 6.93 8.17 -3.05
N HIS A 94 6.12 7.88 -2.04
CA HIS A 94 6.42 6.87 -1.04
C HIS A 94 5.65 5.59 -1.36
N LEU A 95 6.39 4.49 -1.47
CA LEU A 95 5.86 3.16 -1.66
C LEU A 95 5.87 2.41 -0.34
N TYR A 96 4.69 2.30 0.26
CA TYR A 96 4.48 1.46 1.42
C TYR A 96 4.30 0.04 0.95
N ALA A 97 5.07 -0.90 1.48
CA ALA A 97 4.94 -2.31 1.13
C ALA A 97 4.81 -3.15 2.39
N LYS A 98 3.85 -4.07 2.36
CA LYS A 98 3.72 -5.13 3.33
C LYS A 98 3.57 -6.47 2.64
N SER A 99 4.31 -7.46 3.11
CA SER A 99 4.31 -8.82 2.59
C SER A 99 3.16 -9.64 3.15
N PHE A 100 2.49 -10.35 2.26
CA PHE A 100 1.39 -11.24 2.55
C PHE A 100 1.56 -12.58 1.83
N VAL A 101 1.04 -13.65 2.42
CA VAL A 101 0.77 -14.90 1.72
C VAL A 101 -0.57 -14.73 1.01
N ILE A 102 -0.54 -14.68 -0.33
CA ILE A 102 -1.71 -14.52 -1.21
C ILE A 102 -1.82 -15.75 -2.11
N GLY A 103 -2.76 -16.63 -1.79
CA GLY A 103 -2.80 -17.98 -2.35
C GLY A 103 -1.62 -18.79 -1.81
N GLU A 104 -0.82 -19.35 -2.71
CA GLU A 104 0.37 -20.15 -2.37
C GLU A 104 1.69 -19.37 -2.50
N LYS A 105 1.62 -18.03 -2.64
CA LYS A 105 2.79 -17.20 -2.92
C LYS A 105 2.91 -16.04 -1.94
N GLU A 106 4.13 -15.75 -1.55
CA GLU A 106 4.49 -14.51 -0.85
C GLU A 106 4.52 -13.36 -1.86
N LYS A 107 3.65 -12.39 -1.65
CA LYS A 107 3.52 -11.17 -2.45
C LYS A 107 3.51 -9.97 -1.54
N ALA A 108 3.70 -8.78 -2.07
CA ALA A 108 3.48 -7.55 -1.34
C ALA A 108 2.16 -6.91 -1.74
N VAL A 109 1.48 -6.25 -0.79
CA VAL A 109 0.53 -5.19 -1.12
C VAL A 109 1.27 -3.87 -1.00
N GLN A 110 1.32 -3.13 -2.11
CA GLN A 110 2.00 -1.85 -2.24
C GLN A 110 0.97 -0.72 -2.29
N SER A 111 1.03 0.22 -1.33
CA SER A 111 0.28 1.47 -1.36
C SER A 111 1.18 2.63 -1.83
N VAL A 112 0.68 3.45 -2.75
CA VAL A 112 1.42 4.59 -3.31
C VAL A 112 0.89 5.88 -2.73
N VAL A 113 1.78 6.63 -2.09
CA VAL A 113 1.49 7.93 -1.49
C VAL A 113 2.28 9.00 -2.25
N VAL A 114 1.61 10.09 -2.62
CA VAL A 114 2.20 11.22 -3.35
C VAL A 114 1.79 12.54 -2.68
N ALA A 115 2.62 13.58 -2.83
CA ALA A 115 2.28 14.92 -2.38
C ALA A 115 1.35 15.61 -3.41
N ILE A 116 0.16 16.02 -2.96
CA ILE A 116 -0.82 16.79 -3.74
C ILE A 116 -1.31 17.94 -2.86
N ASP A 117 -1.15 19.17 -3.34
CA ASP A 117 -1.60 20.40 -2.66
C ASP A 117 -1.14 20.51 -1.19
N GLY A 118 0.09 20.06 -0.91
CA GLY A 118 0.66 20.07 0.44
C GLY A 118 0.19 18.95 1.36
N GLU A 119 -0.64 18.01 0.86
CA GLU A 119 -1.05 16.82 1.58
C GLU A 119 -0.40 15.55 0.99
N ASN A 120 -0.06 14.58 1.84
CA ASN A 120 0.32 13.25 1.40
C ASN A 120 -0.95 12.43 1.15
N VAL A 121 -1.14 11.98 -0.10
CA VAL A 121 -2.36 11.31 -0.56
C VAL A 121 -2.04 9.89 -1.03
N SER A 122 -2.68 8.89 -0.42
CA SER A 122 -2.66 7.51 -0.92
C SER A 122 -3.60 7.39 -2.12
N ILE A 123 -3.01 7.21 -3.30
CA ILE A 123 -3.74 7.20 -4.59
C ILE A 123 -4.02 5.78 -5.11
N SER A 124 -3.30 4.78 -4.61
CA SER A 124 -3.46 3.41 -5.09
C SER A 124 -2.97 2.37 -4.08
N SER A 125 -3.47 1.14 -4.20
CA SER A 125 -2.97 -0.03 -3.48
C SER A 125 -3.10 -1.28 -4.36
N HIS A 126 -2.02 -2.05 -4.52
CA HIS A 126 -1.95 -3.15 -5.49
C HIS A 126 -1.18 -4.34 -4.93
N GLU A 127 -1.58 -5.55 -5.31
CA GLU A 127 -0.70 -6.70 -5.21
C GLU A 127 0.50 -6.52 -6.16
N ARG A 128 1.70 -6.82 -5.67
CA ARG A 128 2.96 -6.74 -6.40
C ARG A 128 3.85 -7.92 -6.00
N ASP A 129 4.71 -8.32 -6.93
CA ASP A 129 5.82 -9.21 -6.58
C ASP A 129 6.80 -8.46 -5.65
N ILE A 130 7.30 -9.14 -4.62
CA ILE A 130 8.27 -8.56 -3.67
C ILE A 130 9.52 -8.07 -4.42
N ASN A 131 9.95 -8.81 -5.45
CA ASN A 131 11.11 -8.45 -6.26
C ASN A 131 10.90 -7.10 -6.97
N ASN A 132 9.69 -6.83 -7.47
CA ASN A 132 9.38 -5.57 -8.16
C ASN A 132 9.49 -4.36 -7.25
N ILE A 133 9.26 -4.53 -5.95
CA ILE A 133 9.40 -3.46 -4.96
C ILE A 133 10.87 -3.29 -4.60
N VAL A 134 11.56 -4.37 -4.22
CA VAL A 134 12.97 -4.28 -3.81
C VAL A 134 13.87 -3.81 -4.95
N ASN A 135 13.58 -4.22 -6.19
CA ASN A 135 14.37 -3.79 -7.35
C ASN A 135 14.28 -2.28 -7.64
N LYS A 136 13.31 -1.55 -7.06
CA LYS A 136 13.23 -0.08 -7.16
C LYS A 136 14.25 0.62 -6.24
N ILE A 137 14.80 -0.09 -5.25
CA ILE A 137 15.85 0.41 -4.36
C ILE A 137 17.19 0.28 -5.10
N LYS A 138 17.64 1.41 -5.65
CA LYS A 138 18.93 1.55 -6.34
C LYS A 138 19.97 2.13 -5.40
N GLU A 139 19.57 3.10 -4.60
CA GLU A 139 20.41 3.78 -3.62
C GLU A 139 19.92 3.52 -2.18
N PRO A 140 20.82 3.44 -1.18
CA PRO A 140 20.44 3.14 0.20
C PRO A 140 19.45 4.14 0.83
N ASP A 141 19.50 5.40 0.42
CA ASP A 141 18.64 6.49 0.93
C ASP A 141 17.20 6.40 0.42
N GLN A 142 16.93 5.57 -0.59
CA GLN A 142 15.58 5.27 -1.04
C GLN A 142 14.82 4.40 -0.04
N LEU A 143 15.48 3.64 0.83
CA LEU A 143 14.80 2.91 1.89
C LEU A 143 14.54 3.85 3.07
N LEU A 144 13.33 4.42 3.14
CA LEU A 144 12.96 5.41 4.17
C LEU A 144 12.64 4.75 5.52
N TYR A 145 12.09 3.54 5.50
CA TYR A 145 11.67 2.83 6.69
C TYR A 145 11.78 1.32 6.48
N ALA A 146 12.15 0.62 7.55
CA ALA A 146 12.04 -0.83 7.64
C ALA A 146 11.53 -1.22 9.03
N ALA A 147 10.54 -2.10 9.08
CA ALA A 147 9.98 -2.59 10.33
C ALA A 147 11.06 -3.29 11.17
N ALA A 148 10.93 -3.21 12.50
CA ALA A 148 11.93 -3.76 13.43
C ALA A 148 12.28 -5.23 13.15
N LYS A 149 11.26 -6.07 12.87
CA LYS A 149 11.47 -7.49 12.50
C LYS A 149 12.29 -7.64 11.22
N VAL A 150 11.98 -6.85 10.18
CA VAL A 150 12.72 -6.86 8.91
C VAL A 150 14.17 -6.45 9.15
N ARG A 151 14.38 -5.38 9.91
CA ARG A 151 15.73 -4.89 10.24
C ARG A 151 16.56 -5.96 10.94
N LEU A 152 16.03 -6.56 12.01
CA LEU A 152 16.74 -7.59 12.77
C LEU A 152 17.15 -8.78 11.88
N LEU A 153 16.24 -9.25 11.02
CA LEU A 153 16.54 -10.35 10.11
C LEU A 153 17.57 -9.95 9.04
N VAL A 154 17.51 -8.74 8.49
CA VAL A 154 18.52 -8.26 7.54
C VAL A 154 19.89 -8.17 8.20
N GLU A 155 19.97 -7.63 9.41
CA GLU A 155 21.22 -7.52 10.18
C GLU A 155 21.79 -8.91 10.53
N GLN A 156 20.93 -9.87 10.87
CA GLN A 156 21.33 -11.26 11.13
C GLN A 156 21.89 -11.94 9.87
N HIS A 157 21.28 -11.71 8.70
CA HIS A 157 21.71 -12.34 7.45
C HIS A 157 22.94 -11.69 6.81
N THR A 158 23.15 -10.39 7.03
CA THR A 158 24.28 -9.64 6.43
C THR A 158 25.46 -9.45 7.38
N GLY A 159 25.23 -9.46 8.69
CA GLY A 159 26.22 -9.05 9.70
C GLY A 159 26.42 -7.53 9.79
N GLU A 160 25.68 -6.74 9.02
CA GLU A 160 25.80 -5.28 8.94
C GLU A 160 24.56 -4.60 9.49
N LYS A 161 24.73 -3.49 10.22
CA LYS A 161 23.61 -2.70 10.74
C LYS A 161 23.03 -1.78 9.66
N LEU A 162 21.71 -1.67 9.60
CA LEU A 162 21.05 -0.72 8.70
C LEU A 162 21.31 0.74 9.13
N PRO A 163 21.40 1.69 8.18
CA PRO A 163 21.67 3.09 8.49
C PRO A 163 20.63 3.71 9.43
N GLN A 164 21.07 4.56 10.35
CA GLN A 164 20.20 5.25 11.32
C GLN A 164 19.08 6.10 10.66
N SER A 165 19.24 6.51 9.41
CA SER A 165 18.20 7.20 8.63
C SER A 165 16.95 6.34 8.40
N VAL A 166 17.12 5.02 8.25
CA VAL A 166 16.04 4.02 8.18
C VAL A 166 15.38 3.80 9.56
N VAL A 167 16.06 4.22 10.63
CA VAL A 167 15.72 3.93 12.04
C VAL A 167 14.89 5.03 12.70
N ASN A 168 15.00 6.28 12.24
CA ASN A 168 14.62 7.44 13.05
C ASN A 168 13.30 8.13 12.66
N HIS A 169 12.50 7.57 11.75
CA HIS A 169 11.15 8.09 11.51
C HIS A 169 10.16 7.52 12.54
N ILE A 170 10.18 8.17 13.71
CA ILE A 170 9.16 8.29 14.76
C ILE A 170 8.56 6.99 15.34
N ARG A 171 9.14 6.64 16.51
CA ARG A 171 8.65 5.85 17.65
C ARG A 171 8.40 4.35 17.44
N GLU A 172 9.14 3.59 18.25
CA GLU A 172 8.79 2.27 18.75
C GLU A 172 7.28 2.15 18.97
N VAL A 173 6.58 1.56 18.00
CA VAL A 173 5.30 0.95 18.26
C VAL A 173 5.63 -0.45 18.76
N GLU A 174 5.85 -0.54 20.08
CA GLU A 174 5.61 -1.77 20.84
C GLU A 174 4.37 -2.44 20.26
N TYR A 175 4.47 -3.74 19.95
CA TYR A 175 3.38 -4.59 19.45
C TYR A 175 2.01 -4.14 19.95
N VAL A 176 1.32 -3.29 19.19
CA VAL A 176 -0.11 -3.09 19.37
C VAL A 176 -0.70 -4.30 18.70
N ALA A 177 -1.13 -5.26 19.52
CA ALA A 177 -1.93 -6.39 19.09
C ALA A 177 -2.94 -5.91 18.05
N SER A 178 -3.04 -6.67 16.94
CA SER A 178 -4.03 -6.46 15.90
C SER A 178 -5.33 -5.98 16.53
N PRO A 179 -5.93 -4.85 16.10
CA PRO A 179 -7.21 -4.48 16.63
C PRO A 179 -8.13 -5.68 16.40
N ASN A 180 -8.65 -6.25 17.49
CA ASN A 180 -9.75 -7.20 17.42
C ASN A 180 -10.96 -6.42 16.89
N VAL A 181 -11.00 -6.22 15.58
CA VAL A 181 -12.16 -5.64 14.92
C VAL A 181 -13.15 -6.79 14.82
N ASN A 182 -14.06 -6.82 15.79
CA ASN A 182 -15.17 -7.76 15.80
C ASN A 182 -16.13 -7.36 14.66
N ILE A 183 -15.86 -7.84 13.44
CA ILE A 183 -16.70 -7.64 12.26
C ILE A 183 -17.35 -8.99 11.95
N SER A 184 -18.65 -9.07 12.21
CA SER A 184 -19.49 -10.24 11.94
C SER A 184 -19.54 -10.56 10.44
N GLN A 185 -19.49 -11.84 10.10
CA GLN A 185 -19.64 -12.37 8.74
C GLN A 185 -21.12 -12.74 8.44
N THR A 186 -21.57 -12.46 7.19
CA THR A 186 -22.76 -12.99 6.45
C THR A 186 -24.20 -12.54 6.81
N PRO A 187 -25.24 -12.66 5.92
CA PRO A 187 -25.32 -12.55 4.44
C PRO A 187 -26.44 -11.60 3.89
N GLN A 188 -26.41 -11.36 2.57
CA GLN A 188 -27.13 -10.38 1.69
C GLN A 188 -28.68 -10.31 1.69
N LYS A 189 -29.27 -9.11 1.40
CA LYS A 189 -30.11 -8.82 0.18
C LYS A 189 -30.76 -7.41 0.10
N SER A 190 -30.65 -6.81 -1.12
CA SER A 190 -31.58 -5.92 -1.89
C SER A 190 -31.95 -4.52 -1.35
N ASN A 191 -32.18 -3.43 -2.11
CA ASN A 191 -32.63 -3.15 -3.50
C ASN A 191 -32.21 -1.71 -3.89
N ASP A 192 -31.43 -1.46 -4.96
CA ASP A 192 -31.12 -0.08 -5.44
C ASP A 192 -30.93 -0.04 -6.97
N ASN A 193 -31.97 0.27 -7.75
CA ASN A 193 -31.91 0.22 -9.22
C ASN A 193 -32.16 1.56 -9.94
N LYS A 194 -32.45 2.66 -9.25
CA LYS A 194 -32.68 3.97 -9.90
C LYS A 194 -31.59 5.01 -9.63
N GLU A 195 -31.07 5.09 -8.41
CA GLU A 195 -29.89 5.92 -8.10
C GLU A 195 -28.63 5.35 -8.76
N LYS A 196 -28.57 4.03 -8.86
CA LYS A 196 -27.52 3.27 -9.54
C LYS A 196 -27.30 3.71 -10.99
N LEU A 197 -28.35 4.06 -11.75
CA LEU A 197 -28.19 4.35 -13.18
C LEU A 197 -27.51 5.71 -13.44
N LEU A 198 -27.78 6.71 -12.60
CA LEU A 198 -27.18 8.04 -12.70
C LEU A 198 -25.76 8.05 -12.15
N SER A 199 -25.51 7.33 -11.04
CA SER A 199 -24.15 7.11 -10.55
C SER A 199 -23.32 6.28 -11.53
N ASP A 200 -23.90 5.26 -12.17
CA ASP A 200 -23.18 4.38 -13.10
C ASP A 200 -22.73 5.13 -14.37
N LEU A 201 -23.47 6.16 -14.82
CA LEU A 201 -23.06 6.98 -15.96
C LEU A 201 -21.88 7.92 -15.62
N GLU A 202 -21.94 8.61 -14.48
CA GLU A 202 -20.85 9.47 -14.00
C GLU A 202 -19.61 8.66 -13.62
N THR A 203 -19.81 7.48 -13.04
CA THR A 203 -18.73 6.54 -12.69
C THR A 203 -18.12 5.94 -13.94
N LYS A 204 -18.90 5.57 -14.98
CA LYS A 204 -18.34 5.05 -16.24
C LYS A 204 -17.48 6.07 -16.98
N ALA A 205 -17.94 7.32 -17.09
CA ALA A 205 -17.16 8.39 -17.72
C ALA A 205 -15.87 8.68 -16.95
N SER A 206 -15.95 8.72 -15.61
CA SER A 206 -14.78 8.88 -14.74
C SER A 206 -13.85 7.66 -14.81
N LEU A 207 -14.39 6.44 -14.86
CA LEU A 207 -13.65 5.18 -14.96
C LEU A 207 -12.94 5.03 -16.30
N GLU A 208 -13.53 5.46 -17.41
CA GLU A 208 -12.85 5.49 -18.70
C GLU A 208 -11.65 6.44 -18.66
N LEU A 209 -11.82 7.63 -18.08
CA LEU A 209 -10.74 8.60 -17.92
C LEU A 209 -9.63 8.06 -16.99
N PHE A 210 -10.00 7.43 -15.88
CA PHE A 210 -9.06 6.81 -14.95
C PHE A 210 -8.41 5.53 -15.48
N SER A 211 -9.07 4.78 -16.37
CA SER A 211 -8.50 3.61 -17.03
C SER A 211 -7.52 4.01 -18.11
N ARG A 212 -7.79 5.08 -18.85
CA ARG A 212 -6.81 5.73 -19.75
C ARG A 212 -5.61 6.25 -18.98
N LEU A 213 -5.82 6.89 -17.83
CA LEU A 213 -4.75 7.34 -16.92
C LEU A 213 -3.95 6.15 -16.33
N ALA A 214 -4.59 5.03 -16.02
CA ALA A 214 -3.92 3.86 -15.47
C ALA A 214 -3.17 3.05 -16.53
N ALA A 215 -3.66 2.98 -17.78
CA ALA A 215 -2.99 2.32 -18.89
C ALA A 215 -1.70 3.08 -19.31
N VAL A 216 -1.74 4.42 -19.32
CA VAL A 216 -0.55 5.25 -19.55
C VAL A 216 0.51 5.05 -18.46
N LEU A 217 0.11 4.69 -17.24
CA LEU A 217 1.02 4.37 -16.14
C LEU A 217 1.55 2.92 -16.14
N ASP A 218 1.02 2.04 -16.99
CA ASP A 218 1.44 0.63 -17.13
C ASP A 218 2.26 0.40 -18.42
N GLU A 219 2.16 1.28 -19.43
CA GLU A 219 2.91 1.19 -20.69
C GLU A 219 4.30 1.88 -20.66
N GLY A 220 4.66 2.52 -19.55
CA GLY A 220 5.98 3.13 -19.34
C GLY A 220 7.02 2.19 -18.72
N THR A 221 7.25 1.00 -19.27
CA THR A 221 8.48 0.23 -18.99
C THR A 221 8.82 -0.75 -20.12
N VAL A 222 9.63 -0.27 -21.06
CA VAL A 222 10.69 -1.08 -21.69
C VAL A 222 12.00 -0.41 -21.34
#